data_AF-A0A815MKS5-F1
#
_entry.id   AF-A0A815MKS5-F1
#
_cell.length_a   1.000
_cell.length_b   1.000
_cell.length_c   1.000
_cell.angle_alpha   90.00
_cell.angle_beta   90.00
_cell.angle_gamma   90.00
#
_symmetry.space_group_name_H-M   'P 1'
#
loop_
_entity.id
_entity.type
_entity.pdbx_description
1 polymer ?
#
loop_
_entity_poly.entity_id
_entity_poly.type
_entity_poly.pdbx_seq_one_letter_code
_entity_poly.pdbx_strand_id
1 'polypeptide(L)'
;MNPRTPPIDSSPQVQDSKRHDINVRTQLAGHLTGIRHAGLQKICAALNLPPPLEEGRHNKRDKELLQVVQKFANESISTAIQEAIDVPKSTDITVSGDGTWQTRGFSSKHGAADLISTCDSPKVVDIETCSKTCNVCLGAESLLQLGTLEARAKYNQIIINHDCGKNFDQPSGNMEASSILKMFRRSEKKYGVRYTEISYKGIEIQKIEDINHFGKRLKRALEVIKQKCGKEKLSDGKIIGGKGRLTDQMITPFQIYFCEAIRKNKNDLDKLYKSAQV
;
A
#
# COMPACT_ATOMS: atom_id res chain seq x y z
N MET A 1 -33.77 -1.73 -50.25
CA MET A 1 -34.02 -2.02 -48.82
C MET A 1 -32.70 -2.40 -48.20
N ASN A 2 -32.20 -1.61 -47.25
CA ASN A 2 -30.96 -1.93 -46.54
C ASN A 2 -31.27 -3.13 -45.62
N PRO A 3 -30.60 -4.29 -45.76
CA PRO A 3 -30.86 -5.42 -44.86
C PRO A 3 -30.58 -4.95 -43.43
N ARG A 4 -31.62 -4.96 -42.59
CA ARG A 4 -31.46 -4.69 -41.16
C ARG A 4 -30.49 -5.73 -40.64
N THR A 5 -29.32 -5.29 -40.19
CA THR A 5 -28.37 -6.11 -39.45
C THR A 5 -29.14 -6.86 -38.37
N PRO A 6 -29.02 -8.19 -38.26
CA PRO A 6 -29.68 -8.93 -37.19
C PRO A 6 -29.26 -8.31 -35.85
N PRO A 7 -30.16 -8.26 -34.85
CA PRO A 7 -29.80 -7.74 -33.53
C PRO A 7 -28.59 -8.53 -33.04
N ILE A 8 -27.49 -7.82 -32.78
CA ILE A 8 -26.31 -8.42 -32.18
C ILE A 8 -26.74 -8.89 -30.79
N ASP A 9 -26.68 -10.20 -30.55
CA ASP A 9 -26.87 -10.75 -29.22
C ASP A 9 -25.82 -10.15 -28.29
N SER A 10 -26.27 -9.20 -27.47
CA SER A 10 -25.47 -8.58 -26.43
C SER A 10 -25.66 -9.37 -25.13
N SER A 11 -24.70 -9.26 -24.21
CA SER A 11 -24.83 -9.92 -22.90
C SER A 11 -26.12 -9.53 -22.20
N PRO A 12 -26.65 -10.37 -21.29
CA PRO A 12 -27.80 -10.03 -20.46
C PRO A 12 -27.67 -8.67 -19.80
N GLN A 13 -28.80 -8.04 -19.52
CA GLN A 13 -28.82 -6.85 -18.70
C GLN A 13 -28.55 -7.22 -17.24
N VAL A 14 -27.84 -6.37 -16.52
CA VAL A 14 -27.72 -6.45 -15.07
C VAL A 14 -29.11 -6.27 -14.46
N GLN A 15 -29.44 -7.06 -13.45
CA GLN A 15 -30.72 -6.97 -12.73
C GLN A 15 -31.03 -5.51 -12.35
N ASP A 16 -32.28 -5.10 -12.57
CA ASP A 16 -32.80 -3.74 -12.30
C ASP A 16 -32.02 -2.60 -13.00
N SER A 17 -31.38 -2.90 -14.13
CA SER A 17 -30.52 -1.94 -14.81
C SER A 17 -30.54 -2.13 -16.32
N LYS A 18 -30.57 -1.02 -17.07
CA LYS A 18 -30.45 -1.04 -18.54
C LYS A 18 -29.03 -1.37 -19.04
N ARG A 19 -28.08 -1.60 -18.14
CA ARG A 19 -26.68 -1.88 -18.45
C ARG A 19 -26.52 -3.34 -18.87
N HIS A 20 -25.74 -3.57 -19.92
CA HIS A 20 -25.27 -4.90 -20.29
C HIS A 20 -24.17 -5.35 -19.34
N ASP A 21 -24.26 -6.60 -18.87
CA ASP A 21 -23.33 -7.23 -17.94
C ASP A 21 -21.88 -7.20 -18.46
N ILE A 22 -21.67 -7.38 -19.77
CA ILE A 22 -20.34 -7.31 -20.39
C ILE A 22 -19.64 -5.98 -20.10
N ASN A 23 -20.34 -4.86 -20.18
CA ASN A 23 -19.74 -3.54 -19.97
C ASN A 23 -19.26 -3.36 -18.52
N VAL A 24 -20.03 -3.87 -17.56
CA VAL A 24 -19.67 -3.83 -16.14
C VAL A 24 -18.49 -4.75 -15.86
N ARG A 25 -18.48 -5.96 -16.44
CA ARG A 25 -17.39 -6.92 -16.29
C ARG A 25 -16.10 -6.45 -16.95
N THR A 26 -16.17 -5.88 -18.15
CA THR A 26 -15.01 -5.31 -18.83
C THR A 26 -14.36 -4.22 -17.99
N GLN A 27 -15.17 -3.33 -17.41
CA GLN A 27 -14.69 -2.29 -16.51
C GLN A 27 -14.06 -2.87 -15.23
N LEU A 28 -14.71 -3.84 -14.57
CA LEU A 28 -14.16 -4.55 -13.43
C LEU A 28 -12.84 -5.25 -13.77
N ALA A 29 -12.75 -5.93 -14.92
CA ALA A 29 -11.53 -6.56 -15.41
C ALA A 29 -10.41 -5.52 -15.59
N GLY A 30 -10.74 -4.34 -16.12
CA GLY A 30 -9.79 -3.22 -16.23
C GLY A 30 -9.22 -2.78 -14.88
N HIS A 31 -10.01 -2.80 -13.80
CA HIS A 31 -9.54 -2.52 -12.43
C HIS A 31 -8.69 -3.65 -11.88
N LEU A 32 -9.15 -4.90 -11.98
CA LEU A 32 -8.45 -6.08 -11.44
C LEU A 32 -7.08 -6.31 -12.10
N THR A 33 -6.96 -5.96 -13.38
CA THR A 33 -5.70 -6.08 -14.14
C THR A 33 -4.83 -4.82 -14.08
N GLY A 34 -5.33 -3.73 -13.48
CA GLY A 34 -4.61 -2.46 -13.37
C GLY A 34 -4.46 -1.66 -14.67
N ILE A 35 -5.02 -2.14 -15.80
CA ILE A 35 -4.88 -1.47 -17.11
C ILE A 35 -5.84 -0.28 -17.28
N ARG A 36 -6.95 -0.28 -16.51
CA ARG A 36 -8.00 0.77 -16.51
C ARG A 36 -8.58 1.05 -17.91
N HIS A 37 -9.31 2.15 -18.05
CA HIS A 37 -9.97 2.56 -19.30
C HIS A 37 -9.01 2.67 -20.49
N ALA A 38 -7.87 3.34 -20.34
CA ALA A 38 -6.89 3.51 -21.42
C ALA A 38 -6.30 2.17 -21.89
N GLY A 39 -6.07 1.22 -20.98
CA GLY A 39 -5.65 -0.11 -21.35
C GLY A 39 -6.74 -0.92 -22.05
N LEU A 40 -7.98 -0.82 -21.57
CA LEU A 40 -9.13 -1.44 -22.23
C LEU A 40 -9.33 -0.90 -23.66
N GLN A 41 -9.14 0.40 -23.89
CA GLN A 41 -9.18 0.97 -25.24
C GLN A 41 -8.16 0.33 -26.18
N LYS A 42 -6.92 0.11 -25.70
CA LYS A 42 -5.87 -0.56 -26.48
C LYS A 42 -6.21 -2.01 -26.76
N ILE A 43 -6.75 -2.74 -25.78
CA ILE A 43 -7.19 -4.12 -25.95
C ILE A 43 -8.30 -4.21 -26.98
N CYS A 44 -9.34 -3.38 -26.86
CA CYS A 44 -10.45 -3.34 -27.81
C CYS A 44 -9.93 -3.04 -29.23
N ALA A 45 -9.03 -2.06 -29.38
CA ALA A 45 -8.43 -1.74 -30.67
C ALA A 45 -7.63 -2.92 -31.26
N ALA A 46 -6.80 -3.60 -30.46
CA ALA A 46 -5.99 -4.74 -30.91
C ALA A 46 -6.85 -5.95 -31.31
N LEU A 47 -7.99 -6.14 -30.67
CA LEU A 47 -8.94 -7.21 -30.96
C LEU A 47 -9.97 -6.84 -32.04
N ASN A 48 -9.86 -5.64 -32.64
CA ASN A 48 -10.84 -5.10 -33.58
C ASN A 48 -12.28 -5.08 -33.01
N LEU A 49 -12.41 -4.77 -31.72
CA LEU A 49 -13.67 -4.60 -31.02
C LEU A 49 -14.05 -3.11 -30.95
N PRO A 50 -15.36 -2.79 -30.80
CA PRO A 50 -15.78 -1.44 -30.45
C PRO A 50 -15.06 -0.94 -29.19
N PRO A 51 -14.81 0.38 -29.07
CA PRO A 51 -14.15 0.93 -27.90
C PRO A 51 -14.98 0.66 -26.64
N PRO A 52 -14.33 0.58 -25.46
CA PRO A 52 -15.04 0.48 -24.19
C PRO A 52 -15.90 1.75 -23.98
N LEU A 53 -16.73 1.73 -22.93
CA LEU A 53 -17.55 2.88 -22.55
C LEU A 53 -16.77 4.20 -22.62
N GLU A 54 -17.40 5.23 -23.16
CA GLU A 54 -16.87 6.59 -23.18
C GLU A 54 -16.39 7.00 -21.78
N GLU A 55 -15.27 7.71 -21.70
CA GLU A 55 -14.56 7.99 -20.44
C GLU A 55 -15.47 8.66 -19.38
N GLY A 56 -16.29 9.63 -19.76
CA GLY A 56 -17.23 10.27 -18.83
C GLY A 56 -18.24 9.29 -18.24
N ARG A 57 -18.73 8.34 -19.05
CA ARG A 57 -19.61 7.27 -18.57
C ARG A 57 -18.83 6.28 -17.72
N HIS A 58 -17.64 5.87 -18.15
CA HIS A 58 -16.75 4.98 -17.38
C HIS A 58 -16.51 5.53 -15.97
N ASN A 59 -16.10 6.79 -15.84
CA ASN A 59 -15.81 7.46 -14.56
C ASN A 59 -17.04 7.57 -13.66
N LYS A 60 -18.23 7.81 -14.24
CA LYS A 60 -19.47 7.77 -13.47
C LYS A 60 -19.74 6.37 -12.90
N ARG A 61 -19.47 5.32 -13.68
CA ARG A 61 -19.67 3.93 -13.26
C ARG A 61 -18.60 3.41 -12.31
N ASP A 62 -17.40 3.98 -12.34
CA ASP A 62 -16.36 3.67 -11.34
C ASP A 62 -16.85 3.94 -9.92
N LYS A 63 -17.65 4.99 -9.72
CA LYS A 63 -18.24 5.28 -8.40
C LYS A 63 -19.25 4.22 -7.94
N GLU A 64 -20.09 3.74 -8.86
CA GLU A 64 -21.05 2.67 -8.57
C GLU A 64 -20.33 1.35 -8.27
N LEU A 65 -19.31 1.02 -9.07
CA LEU A 65 -18.51 -0.18 -8.88
C LEU A 65 -17.74 -0.13 -7.56
N LEU A 66 -17.19 1.02 -7.20
CA LEU A 66 -16.47 1.23 -5.94
C LEU A 66 -17.33 0.87 -4.73
N GLN A 67 -18.61 1.29 -4.71
CA GLN A 67 -19.53 0.96 -3.62
C GLN A 67 -19.70 -0.56 -3.45
N VAL A 68 -19.85 -1.28 -4.56
CA VAL A 68 -19.98 -2.74 -4.57
C VAL A 68 -18.69 -3.40 -4.09
N VAL A 69 -17.54 -3.00 -4.63
CA VAL A 69 -16.23 -3.54 -4.25
C VAL A 69 -15.93 -3.28 -2.76
N GLN A 70 -16.23 -2.08 -2.25
CA GLN A 70 -16.06 -1.75 -0.84
C GLN A 70 -16.94 -2.60 0.07
N LYS A 71 -18.19 -2.85 -0.33
CA LYS A 71 -19.09 -3.74 0.41
C LYS A 71 -18.48 -5.15 0.55
N PHE A 72 -18.08 -5.77 -0.57
CA PHE A 72 -17.46 -7.10 -0.53
C PHE A 72 -16.13 -7.12 0.22
N ALA A 73 -15.32 -6.06 0.11
CA ALA A 73 -14.09 -5.93 0.88
C ALA A 73 -14.37 -5.89 2.39
N ASN A 74 -15.38 -5.12 2.83
CA ASN A 74 -15.76 -5.04 4.24
C ASN A 74 -16.32 -6.37 4.76
N GLU A 75 -17.11 -7.09 3.97
CA GLU A 75 -17.63 -8.43 4.30
C GLU A 75 -16.50 -9.46 4.43
N SER A 76 -15.55 -9.43 3.49
CA SER A 76 -14.36 -10.28 3.51
C SER A 76 -13.49 -10.01 4.75
N ILE A 77 -13.21 -8.73 5.05
CA ILE A 77 -12.47 -8.33 6.25
C ILE A 77 -13.19 -8.76 7.53
N SER A 78 -14.51 -8.56 7.60
CA SER A 78 -15.30 -8.96 8.78
C SER A 78 -15.22 -10.48 9.02
N THR A 79 -15.26 -11.26 7.94
CA THR A 79 -15.09 -12.72 8.01
C THR A 79 -13.68 -13.09 8.47
N ALA A 80 -12.65 -12.44 7.92
CA ALA A 80 -11.26 -12.67 8.31
C ALA A 80 -11.00 -12.34 9.80
N ILE A 81 -11.62 -11.28 10.32
CA ILE A 81 -11.57 -10.91 11.74
C ILE A 81 -12.23 -12.00 12.59
N GLN A 82 -13.41 -12.48 12.20
CA GLN A 82 -14.12 -13.51 12.95
C GLN A 82 -13.30 -14.81 13.03
N GLU A 83 -12.69 -15.23 11.92
CA GLU A 83 -11.78 -16.38 11.92
C GLU A 83 -10.55 -16.16 12.81
N ALA A 84 -9.99 -14.95 12.82
CA ALA A 84 -8.86 -14.59 13.67
C ALA A 84 -9.22 -14.57 15.17
N ILE A 85 -10.49 -14.34 15.52
CA ILE A 85 -10.99 -14.46 16.90
C ILE A 85 -11.26 -15.93 17.26
N ASP A 86 -11.83 -16.69 16.35
CA ASP A 86 -12.39 -18.01 16.66
C ASP A 86 -11.34 -19.08 16.98
N VAL A 87 -10.17 -19.01 16.34
CA VAL A 87 -9.07 -19.95 16.60
C VAL A 87 -8.47 -19.75 18.00
N PRO A 88 -8.03 -18.55 18.40
CA PRO A 88 -7.47 -18.32 19.74
C PRO A 88 -8.51 -18.04 20.83
N LYS A 89 -9.79 -17.83 20.47
CA LYS A 89 -10.87 -17.35 21.36
C LYS A 89 -10.50 -16.07 22.11
N SER A 90 -9.96 -15.11 21.35
CA SER A 90 -9.49 -13.82 21.85
C SER A 90 -9.91 -12.68 20.93
N THR A 91 -10.29 -11.54 21.51
CA THR A 91 -10.53 -10.29 20.76
C THR A 91 -9.24 -9.51 20.49
N ASP A 92 -8.11 -9.97 21.06
CA ASP A 92 -6.78 -9.47 20.71
C ASP A 92 -6.26 -10.23 19.50
N ILE A 93 -6.05 -9.51 18.39
CA ILE A 93 -5.53 -10.09 17.15
C ILE A 93 -4.11 -9.60 16.95
N THR A 94 -3.15 -10.53 16.91
CA THR A 94 -1.78 -10.22 16.52
C THR A 94 -1.72 -10.00 15.02
N VAL A 95 -1.16 -8.86 14.62
CA VAL A 95 -1.12 -8.43 13.21
C VAL A 95 0.30 -8.12 12.75
N SER A 96 0.51 -8.28 11.44
CA SER A 96 1.64 -7.72 10.70
C SER A 96 1.09 -6.70 9.71
N GLY A 97 1.80 -5.60 9.48
CA GLY A 97 1.36 -4.55 8.55
C GLY A 97 2.44 -4.19 7.55
N ASP A 98 2.02 -3.85 6.33
CA ASP A 98 2.90 -3.37 5.27
C ASP A 98 2.24 -2.20 4.52
N GLY A 99 3.07 -1.40 3.86
CA GLY A 99 2.68 -0.23 3.09
C GLY A 99 3.02 -0.37 1.60
N THR A 100 2.14 0.16 0.76
CA THR A 100 2.39 0.30 -0.68
C THR A 100 2.17 1.73 -1.15
N TRP A 101 2.92 2.13 -2.17
CA TRP A 101 2.86 3.46 -2.77
C TRP A 101 2.61 3.34 -4.27
N GLN A 102 1.90 4.33 -4.83
CA GLN A 102 1.64 4.35 -6.27
C GLN A 102 2.92 4.49 -7.10
N THR A 103 3.94 5.17 -6.56
CA THR A 103 5.21 5.43 -7.24
C THR A 103 6.37 5.04 -6.33
N ARG A 104 7.47 4.60 -6.94
CA ARG A 104 8.71 4.33 -6.18
C ARG A 104 9.28 5.63 -5.59
N GLY A 105 9.84 5.51 -4.39
CA GLY A 105 10.46 6.62 -3.67
C GLY A 105 9.50 7.37 -2.75
N PHE A 106 10.05 8.08 -1.77
CA PHE A 106 9.31 8.81 -0.72
C PHE A 106 8.62 10.09 -1.21
N SER A 107 8.26 10.17 -2.49
CA SER A 107 7.59 11.30 -3.14
C SER A 107 6.17 10.98 -3.59
N SER A 108 5.67 9.77 -3.36
CA SER A 108 4.35 9.38 -3.83
C SER A 108 3.23 10.20 -3.17
N LYS A 109 2.22 10.57 -3.97
CA LYS A 109 1.04 11.31 -3.48
C LYS A 109 -0.04 10.40 -2.92
N HIS A 110 0.03 9.10 -3.21
CA HIS A 110 -0.95 8.10 -2.82
C HIS A 110 -0.23 6.89 -2.24
N GLY A 111 -0.79 6.35 -1.16
CA GLY A 111 -0.34 5.12 -0.54
C GLY A 111 -1.50 4.35 0.05
N ALA A 112 -1.27 3.10 0.39
CA ALA A 112 -2.16 2.27 1.16
C ALA A 112 -1.34 1.45 2.16
N ALA A 113 -1.94 1.06 3.26
CA ALA A 113 -1.38 0.06 4.15
C ALA A 113 -2.45 -0.93 4.52
N ASP A 114 -2.05 -2.16 4.76
CA ASP A 114 -2.91 -3.24 5.20
C ASP A 114 -2.35 -3.89 6.47
N LEU A 115 -3.26 -4.53 7.21
CA LEU A 115 -2.93 -5.41 8.33
C LEU A 115 -3.37 -6.82 7.98
N ILE A 116 -2.47 -7.78 8.18
CA ILE A 116 -2.74 -9.21 8.10
C ILE A 116 -2.72 -9.83 9.49
N SER A 117 -3.63 -10.76 9.75
CA SER A 117 -3.57 -11.60 10.96
C SER A 117 -2.36 -12.54 10.91
N THR A 118 -1.77 -12.84 12.06
CA THR A 118 -0.63 -13.77 12.16
C THR A 118 -1.04 -15.19 12.55
N CYS A 119 -2.28 -15.60 12.27
CA CYS A 119 -2.74 -16.97 12.49
C CYS A 119 -2.25 -17.93 11.39
N ASP A 120 -2.54 -19.23 11.51
CA ASP A 120 -2.12 -20.25 10.54
C ASP A 120 -2.62 -19.99 9.10
N SER A 121 -3.72 -19.24 8.96
CA SER A 121 -4.22 -18.74 7.68
C SER A 121 -4.26 -17.20 7.69
N PRO A 122 -3.12 -16.53 7.42
CA PRO A 122 -3.05 -15.08 7.42
C PRO A 122 -4.03 -14.46 6.43
N LYS A 123 -4.88 -13.56 6.91
CA LYS A 123 -5.86 -12.84 6.10
C LYS A 123 -5.81 -11.35 6.41
N VAL A 124 -6.19 -10.53 5.44
CA VAL A 124 -6.28 -9.07 5.62
C VAL A 124 -7.44 -8.74 6.57
N VAL A 125 -7.12 -8.05 7.66
CA VAL A 125 -8.07 -7.66 8.72
C VAL A 125 -8.34 -6.14 8.76
N ASP A 126 -7.50 -5.32 8.14
CA ASP A 126 -7.82 -3.90 7.93
C ASP A 126 -7.01 -3.30 6.77
N ILE A 127 -7.53 -2.23 6.17
CA ILE A 127 -6.86 -1.48 5.10
C ILE A 127 -7.12 0.02 5.29
N GLU A 128 -6.09 0.84 5.11
CA GLU A 128 -6.21 2.30 5.12
C GLU A 128 -5.45 2.92 3.94
N THR A 129 -6.13 3.79 3.19
CA THR A 129 -5.53 4.53 2.09
C THR A 129 -5.16 5.94 2.51
N CYS A 130 -4.01 6.42 2.02
CA CYS A 130 -3.52 7.77 2.23
C CYS A 130 -3.44 8.52 0.89
N SER A 131 -3.91 9.77 0.89
CA SER A 131 -3.77 10.67 -0.24
C SER A 131 -3.39 12.08 0.20
N LYS A 132 -2.35 12.60 -0.44
CA LYS A 132 -1.84 13.97 -0.26
C LYS A 132 -2.51 15.00 -1.16
N THR A 133 -3.36 14.56 -2.07
CA THR A 133 -3.91 15.40 -3.11
C THR A 133 -5.35 15.04 -3.40
N CYS A 134 -6.12 16.03 -3.82
CA CYS A 134 -7.45 15.83 -4.36
C CYS A 134 -7.51 16.57 -5.69
N ASN A 135 -7.93 15.90 -6.76
CA ASN A 135 -8.02 16.52 -8.09
C ASN A 135 -9.04 17.66 -8.11
N VAL A 136 -10.08 17.60 -7.29
CA VAL A 136 -11.05 18.69 -7.14
C VAL A 136 -10.39 19.91 -6.49
N CYS A 137 -9.61 19.72 -5.41
CA CYS A 137 -8.82 20.81 -4.82
C CYS A 137 -7.82 21.41 -5.80
N LEU A 138 -7.04 20.57 -6.49
CA LEU A 138 -6.06 21.05 -7.49
C LEU A 138 -6.74 21.85 -8.61
N GLY A 139 -7.89 21.38 -9.10
CA GLY A 139 -8.68 22.11 -10.07
C GLY A 139 -9.20 23.44 -9.51
N ALA A 140 -9.68 23.46 -8.28
CA ALA A 140 -10.15 24.68 -7.63
C ALA A 140 -9.01 25.68 -7.41
N GLU A 141 -7.81 25.24 -7.05
CA GLU A 141 -6.62 26.09 -6.86
C GLU A 141 -6.28 26.89 -8.14
N SER A 142 -6.56 26.34 -9.33
CA SER A 142 -6.37 27.08 -10.59
C SER A 142 -7.22 28.34 -10.70
N LEU A 143 -8.38 28.39 -10.02
CA LEU A 143 -9.25 29.58 -9.98
C LEU A 143 -8.56 30.74 -9.25
N LEU A 144 -7.72 30.46 -8.26
CA LEU A 144 -7.00 31.49 -7.51
C LEU A 144 -6.00 32.26 -8.38
N GLN A 145 -5.53 31.66 -9.48
CA GLN A 145 -4.62 32.29 -10.43
C GLN A 145 -5.29 33.42 -11.24
N LEU A 146 -6.63 33.42 -11.32
CA LEU A 146 -7.38 34.44 -12.03
C LEU A 146 -7.44 35.77 -11.28
N GLY A 147 -7.14 35.79 -9.97
CA GLY A 147 -7.05 37.01 -9.16
C GLY A 147 -8.37 37.76 -8.93
N THR A 148 -9.52 37.24 -9.40
CA THR A 148 -10.82 37.91 -9.26
C THR A 148 -11.55 37.49 -7.98
N LEU A 149 -12.39 38.39 -7.45
CA LEU A 149 -13.25 38.09 -6.30
C LEU A 149 -14.24 36.96 -6.60
N GLU A 150 -14.77 36.91 -7.82
CA GLU A 150 -15.67 35.85 -8.27
C GLU A 150 -14.99 34.48 -8.30
N ALA A 151 -13.75 34.41 -8.81
CA ALA A 151 -12.99 33.16 -8.81
C ALA A 151 -12.67 32.69 -7.38
N ARG A 152 -12.39 33.62 -6.46
CA ARG A 152 -12.19 33.30 -5.04
C ARG A 152 -13.46 32.82 -4.35
N ALA A 153 -14.61 33.42 -4.66
CA ALA A 153 -15.90 32.96 -4.16
C ALA A 153 -16.21 31.53 -4.65
N LYS A 154 -15.97 31.26 -5.93
CA LYS A 154 -16.15 29.92 -6.52
C LYS A 154 -15.20 28.89 -5.93
N TYR A 155 -13.92 29.24 -5.72
CA TYR A 155 -12.96 28.40 -4.99
C TYR A 155 -13.49 28.01 -3.61
N ASN A 156 -13.91 28.99 -2.80
CA ASN A 156 -14.43 28.72 -1.46
C ASN A 156 -15.66 27.80 -1.48
N GLN A 157 -16.59 28.03 -2.41
CA GLN A 157 -17.76 27.15 -2.58
C GLN A 157 -17.36 25.71 -2.92
N ILE A 158 -16.39 25.51 -3.81
CA ILE A 158 -15.93 24.16 -4.17
C ILE A 158 -15.28 23.47 -2.98
N ILE A 159 -14.36 24.16 -2.29
CA ILE A 159 -13.60 23.58 -1.17
C ILE A 159 -14.53 23.18 -0.02
N ILE A 160 -15.56 23.97 0.27
CA ILE A 160 -16.53 23.69 1.33
C ILE A 160 -17.46 22.51 0.97
N ASN A 161 -17.92 22.44 -0.29
CA ASN A 161 -19.01 21.52 -0.66
C ASN A 161 -18.54 20.17 -1.20
N HIS A 162 -17.28 20.05 -1.63
CA HIS A 162 -16.79 18.80 -2.20
C HIS A 162 -16.40 17.78 -1.11
N ASP A 163 -16.57 16.51 -1.44
CA ASP A 163 -16.00 15.41 -0.66
C ASP A 163 -14.50 15.32 -0.94
N CYS A 164 -13.68 15.79 0.00
CA CYS A 164 -12.25 15.91 -0.17
C CYS A 164 -11.55 14.56 -0.03
N GLY A 165 -10.97 14.09 -1.13
CA GLY A 165 -10.18 12.85 -1.12
C GLY A 165 -8.80 12.96 -0.44
N LYS A 166 -8.36 14.16 -0.03
CA LYS A 166 -7.08 14.35 0.66
C LYS A 166 -7.27 14.05 2.15
N ASN A 167 -6.54 13.06 2.65
CA ASN A 167 -6.64 12.60 4.05
C ASN A 167 -5.26 12.44 4.72
N PHE A 168 -4.21 12.96 4.10
CA PHE A 168 -2.83 12.89 4.56
C PHE A 168 -2.02 14.13 4.16
N ASP A 169 -1.21 14.66 5.07
CA ASP A 169 -0.43 15.90 4.89
C ASP A 169 1.07 15.75 5.24
N GLN A 170 1.45 14.70 5.95
CA GLN A 170 2.82 14.40 6.35
C GLN A 170 3.72 13.92 5.17
N PRO A 171 5.04 13.78 5.37
CA PRO A 171 5.94 13.18 4.38
C PRO A 171 5.47 11.79 3.95
N SER A 172 5.65 11.44 2.66
CA SER A 172 5.08 10.21 2.11
C SER A 172 5.65 8.94 2.73
N GLY A 173 6.88 9.00 3.27
CA GLY A 173 7.46 7.90 4.06
C GLY A 173 6.72 7.59 5.35
N ASN A 174 5.86 8.49 5.85
CA ASN A 174 5.06 8.28 7.06
C ASN A 174 3.67 7.72 6.77
N MET A 175 3.29 7.51 5.50
CA MET A 175 1.95 7.02 5.14
C MET A 175 1.66 5.66 5.77
N GLU A 176 2.60 4.72 5.69
CA GLU A 176 2.48 3.38 6.27
C GLU A 176 2.22 3.45 7.78
N ALA A 177 3.15 4.06 8.53
CA ALA A 177 3.05 4.15 9.98
C ALA A 177 1.77 4.88 10.44
N SER A 178 1.38 5.95 9.74
CA SER A 178 0.17 6.71 10.07
C SER A 178 -1.11 5.96 9.73
N SER A 179 -1.13 5.23 8.60
CA SER A 179 -2.24 4.35 8.24
C SER A 179 -2.40 3.23 9.27
N ILE A 180 -1.31 2.56 9.64
CA ILE A 180 -1.33 1.50 10.67
C ILE A 180 -1.86 2.06 11.99
N LEU A 181 -1.36 3.21 12.45
CA LEU A 181 -1.84 3.85 13.67
C LEU A 181 -3.34 4.18 13.61
N LYS A 182 -3.86 4.64 12.46
CA LYS A 182 -5.30 4.87 12.27
C LYS A 182 -6.10 3.57 12.38
N MET A 183 -5.61 2.48 11.79
CA MET A 183 -6.24 1.15 11.87
C MET A 183 -6.28 0.62 13.31
N PHE A 184 -5.17 0.72 14.04
CA PHE A 184 -5.11 0.37 15.47
C PHE A 184 -6.13 1.16 16.28
N ARG A 185 -6.16 2.49 16.15
CA ARG A 185 -7.07 3.36 16.90
C ARG A 185 -8.55 3.10 16.63
N ARG A 186 -8.92 2.69 15.42
CA ARG A 186 -10.32 2.45 15.05
C ARG A 186 -10.77 1.02 15.30
N SER A 187 -9.86 0.07 15.49
CA SER A 187 -10.14 -1.37 15.54
C SER A 187 -11.22 -1.73 16.57
N GLU A 188 -11.09 -1.23 17.79
CA GLU A 188 -12.03 -1.53 18.88
C GLU A 188 -13.44 -1.01 18.56
N LYS A 189 -13.55 0.24 18.07
CA LYS A 189 -14.84 0.84 17.73
C LYS A 189 -15.46 0.24 16.47
N LYS A 190 -14.65 -0.08 15.46
CA LYS A 190 -15.12 -0.49 14.14
C LYS A 190 -15.44 -1.98 14.07
N TYR A 191 -14.64 -2.81 14.75
CA TYR A 191 -14.70 -4.27 14.63
C TYR A 191 -14.84 -4.98 15.98
N GLY A 192 -14.75 -4.28 17.13
CA GLY A 192 -14.82 -4.92 18.45
C GLY A 192 -13.57 -5.72 18.82
N VAL A 193 -12.46 -5.49 18.14
CA VAL A 193 -11.18 -6.18 18.36
C VAL A 193 -10.07 -5.19 18.64
N ARG A 194 -9.01 -5.66 19.29
CA ARG A 194 -7.81 -4.86 19.53
C ARG A 194 -6.65 -5.46 18.77
N TYR A 195 -6.07 -4.69 17.86
CA TYR A 195 -4.83 -5.10 17.19
C TYR A 195 -3.65 -5.03 18.15
N THR A 196 -2.89 -6.12 18.19
CA THR A 196 -1.64 -6.23 18.94
C THR A 196 -0.50 -6.45 17.95
N GLU A 197 0.63 -5.83 18.19
CA GLU A 197 1.84 -6.16 17.43
C GLU A 197 2.35 -7.54 17.86
N ILE A 198 3.20 -8.16 17.04
CA ILE A 198 4.05 -9.25 17.52
C ILE A 198 4.93 -8.65 18.61
N SER A 199 4.50 -8.72 19.86
CA SER A 199 5.27 -8.34 21.03
C SER A 199 5.83 -9.60 21.65
N TYR A 200 7.15 -9.76 21.63
CA TYR A 200 7.79 -10.57 22.65
C TYR A 200 7.73 -9.77 23.97
N LYS A 201 6.59 -9.89 24.66
CA LYS A 201 6.26 -9.36 26.01
C LYS A 201 5.96 -7.85 26.13
N GLY A 202 4.67 -7.56 26.33
CA GLY A 202 4.19 -6.69 27.41
C GLY A 202 4.33 -5.16 27.23
N ILE A 203 3.28 -4.56 26.67
CA ILE A 203 2.77 -3.19 26.96
C ILE A 203 3.55 -1.99 26.39
N GLU A 204 4.75 -2.15 25.86
CA GLU A 204 5.38 -1.10 25.06
C GLU A 204 5.25 -1.43 23.55
N ILE A 205 4.61 -0.54 22.78
CA ILE A 205 4.57 -0.66 21.31
C ILE A 205 6.00 -0.43 20.81
N GLN A 206 6.74 -1.51 20.64
CA GLN A 206 8.08 -1.50 20.05
C GLN A 206 7.96 -2.05 18.64
N LYS A 207 8.23 -1.17 17.66
CA LYS A 207 8.38 -1.57 16.26
C LYS A 207 9.41 -2.71 16.17
N ILE A 208 8.95 -3.93 15.94
CA ILE A 208 9.83 -5.06 15.68
C ILE A 208 10.21 -5.01 14.20
N GLU A 209 11.50 -4.80 13.93
CA GLU A 209 12.04 -4.89 12.57
C GLU A 209 12.21 -6.37 12.18
N ASP A 210 11.77 -6.74 10.98
CA ASP A 210 12.08 -8.06 10.44
C ASP A 210 13.58 -8.20 10.09
N ILE A 211 14.03 -9.45 9.89
CA ILE A 211 15.44 -9.77 9.60
C ILE A 211 15.93 -9.08 8.31
N ASN A 212 15.05 -8.89 7.33
CA ASN A 212 15.41 -8.24 6.07
C ASN A 212 15.61 -6.73 6.25
N HIS A 213 14.75 -6.08 7.04
CA HIS A 213 14.86 -4.69 7.46
C HIS A 213 16.13 -4.47 8.30
N PHE A 214 16.39 -5.33 9.28
CA PHE A 214 17.65 -5.34 10.03
C PHE A 214 18.85 -5.44 9.08
N GLY A 215 18.82 -6.37 8.13
CA GLY A 215 19.89 -6.55 7.15
C GLY A 215 20.13 -5.31 6.29
N LYS A 216 19.06 -4.68 5.77
CA LYS A 216 19.16 -3.43 4.99
C LYS A 216 19.78 -2.31 5.82
N ARG A 217 19.37 -2.19 7.08
CA ARG A 217 19.88 -1.18 8.03
C ARG A 217 21.35 -1.42 8.37
N LEU A 218 21.75 -2.66 8.64
CA LEU A 218 23.14 -3.06 8.86
C LEU A 218 24.01 -2.68 7.65
N LYS A 219 23.58 -3.06 6.45
CA LYS A 219 24.27 -2.69 5.20
C LYS A 219 24.44 -1.17 5.10
N ARG A 220 23.36 -0.41 5.32
CA ARG A 220 23.41 1.05 5.25
C ARG A 220 24.36 1.66 6.28
N ALA A 221 24.38 1.14 7.51
CA ALA A 221 25.29 1.59 8.56
C ALA A 221 26.76 1.37 8.15
N LEU A 222 27.10 0.21 7.60
CA LEU A 222 28.44 -0.11 7.11
C LEU A 222 28.86 0.80 5.94
N GLU A 223 27.96 1.07 4.99
CA GLU A 223 28.20 2.01 3.88
C GLU A 223 28.49 3.42 4.40
N VAL A 224 27.73 3.90 5.39
CA VAL A 224 27.93 5.23 6.00
C VAL A 224 29.25 5.30 6.75
N ILE A 225 29.61 4.27 7.52
CA ILE A 225 30.90 4.20 8.22
C ILE A 225 32.05 4.24 7.23
N LYS A 226 32.00 3.42 6.17
CA LYS A 226 33.01 3.42 5.11
C LYS A 226 33.12 4.80 4.42
N GLN A 227 32.00 5.47 4.19
CA GLN A 227 31.97 6.80 3.56
C GLN A 227 32.59 7.88 4.46
N LYS A 228 32.26 7.86 5.76
CA LYS A 228 32.77 8.84 6.74
C LYS A 228 34.25 8.60 7.07
N CYS A 229 34.61 7.37 7.39
CA CYS A 229 35.97 6.99 7.82
C CYS A 229 36.87 6.58 6.65
N GLY A 230 36.45 6.81 5.40
CA GLY A 230 37.15 6.33 4.20
C GLY A 230 38.60 6.78 4.07
N LYS A 231 38.93 7.93 4.64
CA LYS A 231 40.28 8.53 4.62
C LYS A 231 40.98 8.47 6.00
N GLU A 232 40.26 8.08 7.04
CA GLU A 232 40.80 7.98 8.39
C GLU A 232 41.65 6.72 8.50
N LYS A 233 42.81 6.84 9.14
CA LYS A 233 43.68 5.71 9.43
C LYS A 233 43.20 5.05 10.73
N LEU A 234 42.97 3.75 10.68
CA LEU A 234 42.69 2.93 11.85
C LEU A 234 43.96 2.79 12.71
N SER A 235 43.84 2.11 13.85
CA SER A 235 44.96 1.85 14.77
C SER A 235 46.17 1.16 14.12
N ASP A 236 45.95 0.43 13.02
CA ASP A 236 46.98 -0.21 12.21
C ASP A 236 47.58 0.68 11.10
N GLY A 237 47.26 1.98 11.10
CA GLY A 237 47.77 2.96 10.15
C GLY A 237 47.21 2.86 8.73
N LYS A 238 46.28 1.92 8.47
CA LYS A 238 45.63 1.75 7.16
C LYS A 238 44.21 2.33 7.17
N ILE A 239 43.72 2.65 5.98
CA ILE A 239 42.34 3.12 5.79
C ILE A 239 41.33 1.98 5.93
N ILE A 240 40.06 2.33 6.18
CA ILE A 240 38.96 1.38 6.37
C ILE A 240 38.62 0.52 5.13
N GLY A 241 39.01 0.99 3.94
CA GLY A 241 38.81 0.30 2.66
C GLY A 241 40.07 -0.40 2.13
N GLY A 242 39.90 -1.29 1.16
CA GLY A 242 41.01 -1.99 0.49
C GLY A 242 40.99 -3.51 0.69
N LYS A 243 42.05 -4.18 0.21
CA LYS A 243 42.15 -5.65 0.25
C LYS A 243 42.12 -6.16 1.70
N GLY A 244 41.20 -7.08 1.99
CA GLY A 244 41.00 -7.64 3.34
C GLY A 244 40.32 -6.68 4.32
N ARG A 245 39.64 -5.63 3.84
CA ARG A 245 38.98 -4.61 4.64
C ARG A 245 37.52 -4.43 4.23
N LEU A 246 36.83 -3.43 4.79
CA LEU A 246 35.44 -3.15 4.52
C LEU A 246 35.27 -2.57 3.10
N THR A 247 34.98 -3.44 2.14
CA THR A 247 34.68 -3.08 0.73
C THR A 247 33.19 -3.28 0.43
N ASP A 248 32.69 -2.70 -0.67
CA ASP A 248 31.28 -2.89 -1.07
C ASP A 248 30.98 -4.37 -1.37
N GLN A 249 31.99 -5.09 -1.88
CA GLN A 249 31.96 -6.53 -2.10
C GLN A 249 31.90 -7.33 -0.80
N MET A 250 32.42 -6.80 0.31
CA MET A 250 32.37 -7.44 1.64
C MET A 250 31.09 -7.09 2.41
N ILE A 251 30.55 -5.88 2.25
CA ILE A 251 29.35 -5.42 2.98
C ILE A 251 28.15 -6.33 2.72
N THR A 252 27.94 -6.76 1.46
CA THR A 252 26.79 -7.61 1.12
C THR A 252 26.90 -9.02 1.72
N PRO A 253 28.01 -9.76 1.59
CA PRO A 253 28.24 -11.00 2.34
C PRO A 253 28.11 -10.83 3.85
N PHE A 254 28.60 -9.73 4.41
CA PHE A 254 28.50 -9.45 5.84
C PHE A 254 27.04 -9.29 6.29
N GLN A 255 26.23 -8.56 5.52
CA GLN A 255 24.78 -8.49 5.72
C GLN A 255 24.15 -9.88 5.71
N ILE A 256 24.47 -10.69 4.70
CA ILE A 256 23.90 -12.04 4.52
C ILE A 256 24.28 -12.92 5.72
N TYR A 257 25.55 -12.92 6.12
CA TYR A 257 26.07 -13.69 7.24
C TYR A 257 25.31 -13.41 8.54
N PHE A 258 25.16 -12.13 8.92
CA PHE A 258 24.41 -11.77 10.12
C PHE A 258 22.92 -12.13 10.02
N CYS A 259 22.30 -11.92 8.86
CA CYS A 259 20.90 -12.33 8.65
C CYS A 259 20.74 -13.86 8.78
N GLU A 260 21.70 -14.65 8.28
CA GLU A 260 21.71 -16.10 8.43
C GLU A 260 21.95 -16.56 9.87
N ALA A 261 22.87 -15.92 10.58
CA ALA A 261 23.14 -16.20 11.99
C ALA A 261 21.87 -16.01 12.83
N ILE A 262 21.11 -14.92 12.58
CA ILE A 262 19.81 -14.68 13.23
C ILE A 262 18.80 -15.77 12.84
N ARG A 263 18.70 -16.13 11.55
CA ARG A 263 17.76 -17.16 11.09
C ARG A 263 18.06 -18.55 11.68
N LYS A 264 19.33 -18.91 11.85
CA LYS A 264 19.76 -20.21 12.38
C LYS A 264 19.64 -20.30 13.90
N ASN A 265 19.65 -19.17 14.61
CA ASN A 265 19.67 -19.11 16.08
C ASN A 265 18.47 -18.35 16.67
N LYS A 266 17.30 -18.39 16.01
CA LYS A 266 16.10 -17.61 16.40
C LYS A 266 15.72 -17.70 17.89
N ASN A 267 15.98 -18.84 18.52
CA ASN A 267 15.56 -19.14 19.89
C ASN A 267 16.75 -19.26 20.88
N ASP A 268 17.97 -18.92 20.46
CA ASP A 268 19.19 -19.18 21.24
C ASP A 268 20.17 -18.00 21.11
N LEU A 269 20.04 -17.04 22.03
CA LEU A 269 20.86 -15.81 22.04
C LEU A 269 22.35 -16.13 22.24
N ASP A 270 22.68 -17.11 23.07
CA ASP A 270 24.07 -17.48 23.33
C ASP A 270 24.74 -18.06 22.08
N LYS A 271 24.03 -18.91 21.33
CA LYS A 271 24.52 -19.37 20.02
C LYS A 271 24.57 -18.25 18.99
N LEU A 272 23.63 -17.32 19.00
CA LEU A 272 23.69 -16.14 18.13
C LEU A 272 24.97 -15.35 18.39
N TYR A 273 25.27 -15.01 19.65
CA TYR A 273 26.48 -14.28 20.04
C TYR A 273 27.75 -15.02 19.61
N LYS A 274 27.82 -16.34 19.85
CA LYS A 274 28.96 -17.17 19.41
C LYS A 274 29.08 -17.22 17.89
N SER A 275 27.97 -17.29 17.17
CA SER A 275 27.95 -17.34 15.71
C SER A 275 28.20 -16.00 15.03
N ALA A 276 28.16 -14.89 15.77
CA ALA A 276 28.40 -13.54 15.26
C ALA A 276 29.82 -13.03 15.56
N GLN A 277 30.59 -13.75 16.38
CA GLN A 277 32.00 -13.49 16.61
C GLN A 277 32.81 -14.13 15.48
N VAL A 278 33.35 -13.29 14.60
CA VAL A 278 34.34 -13.64 13.57
C VAL A 278 35.73 -13.35 14.11
#